data_AF-A0A2V8XA92-F1
#
_entry.id   AF-A0A2V8XA92-F1
#
_cell.length_a   1.000
_cell.length_b   1.000
_cell.length_c   1.000
_cell.angle_alpha   90.00
_cell.angle_beta   90.00
_cell.angle_gamma   90.00
#
_symmetry.space_group_name_H-M   'P 1'
#
loop_
_entity.id
_entity.type
_entity.pdbx_description
1 polymer ?
#
loop_
_entity_poly.entity_id
_entity_poly.type
_entity_poly.pdbx_seq_one_letter_code
_entity_poly.pdbx_strand_id
1 'polypeptide(L)'
;MSYLPIKEKLARRETVILDGAIGTEILRREVTWADHQLMSRPEFVRTIHADYINAGAEIISTNSFQLCRRALFNHFRDETHRRHIGAGDLDTRASTLLAQSVKLAVEAREQTKAKQRVAVAAAVTTLEWCFRPDLAPSDAQARTEYREIFQVVKDAGADLVLLETVNSIHEAATA
;
A
#
# COMPACT_ATOMS: atom_id res chain seq x y z
N MET A 1 -18.09 9.16 -3.29
CA MET A 1 -16.89 8.33 -3.53
C MET A 1 -15.82 9.20 -4.17
N SER A 2 -14.58 9.22 -3.65
CA SER A 2 -13.50 10.09 -4.15
C SER A 2 -13.01 9.68 -5.55
N TYR A 3 -13.37 8.46 -6.00
CA TYR A 3 -13.04 7.96 -7.33
C TYR A 3 -13.91 8.53 -8.48
N LEU A 4 -15.10 9.07 -8.19
CA LEU A 4 -16.01 9.53 -9.24
C LEU A 4 -15.41 10.66 -10.12
N PRO A 5 -14.77 11.71 -9.54
CA PRO A 5 -14.08 12.73 -10.32
C PRO A 5 -12.98 12.16 -11.22
N ILE A 6 -12.22 11.19 -10.72
CA ILE A 6 -11.17 10.50 -11.49
C ILE A 6 -11.79 9.79 -12.71
N LYS A 7 -12.86 9.02 -12.48
CA LYS A 7 -13.58 8.31 -13.56
C LYS A 7 -14.11 9.28 -14.62
N GLU A 8 -14.61 10.44 -14.22
CA GLU A 8 -15.11 11.46 -15.14
C GLU A 8 -13.99 12.09 -15.97
N LYS A 9 -12.85 12.43 -15.36
CA LYS A 9 -11.67 12.92 -16.08
C LYS A 9 -11.19 11.91 -17.12
N LEU A 10 -11.06 10.64 -16.73
CA LEU A 10 -10.65 9.57 -17.64
C LEU A 10 -11.65 9.38 -18.79
N ALA A 11 -12.95 9.45 -18.53
CA ALA A 11 -13.98 9.38 -19.57
C ALA A 11 -13.89 10.55 -20.57
N ARG A 12 -13.47 11.73 -20.12
CA ARG A 12 -13.19 12.90 -20.96
C ARG A 12 -11.79 12.90 -21.58
N ARG A 13 -10.98 11.84 -21.35
CA ARG A 13 -9.58 11.72 -21.79
C ARG A 13 -8.67 12.83 -21.23
N GLU A 14 -8.98 13.32 -20.05
CA GLU A 14 -8.14 14.25 -19.31
C GLU A 14 -7.05 13.51 -18.52
N THR A 15 -5.92 14.17 -18.33
CA THR A 15 -4.81 13.65 -17.52
C THR A 15 -5.20 13.60 -16.04
N VAL A 16 -4.88 12.49 -15.38
CA VAL A 16 -4.97 12.33 -13.92
C VAL A 16 -3.55 12.28 -13.36
N ILE A 17 -3.29 13.06 -12.31
CA ILE A 17 -1.97 13.14 -11.68
C ILE A 17 -1.91 12.23 -10.45
N LEU A 18 -0.99 11.26 -10.46
CA LEU A 18 -0.65 10.44 -9.30
C LEU A 18 0.46 11.13 -8.49
N ASP A 19 0.65 10.68 -7.25
CA ASP A 19 1.79 11.05 -6.44
C ASP A 19 3.11 10.41 -6.91
N GLY A 20 4.17 10.67 -6.15
CA GLY A 20 5.52 10.17 -6.41
C GLY A 20 6.01 9.15 -5.39
N ALA A 21 7.31 8.86 -5.45
CA ALA A 21 7.92 7.83 -4.62
C ALA A 21 8.00 8.21 -3.13
N ILE A 22 7.21 7.51 -2.31
CA ILE A 22 7.24 7.63 -0.84
C ILE A 22 8.60 7.21 -0.28
N GLY A 23 9.16 6.09 -0.72
CA GLY A 23 10.44 5.57 -0.20
C GLY A 23 11.60 6.58 -0.33
N THR A 24 11.68 7.30 -1.45
CA THR A 24 12.69 8.36 -1.63
C THR A 24 12.44 9.56 -0.74
N GLU A 25 11.18 9.91 -0.50
CA GLU A 25 10.81 11.00 0.41
C GLU A 25 11.12 10.67 1.87
N ILE A 26 11.03 9.37 2.26
CA ILE A 26 11.48 8.89 3.57
C ILE A 26 12.99 9.12 3.73
N LEU A 27 13.79 8.70 2.74
CA LEU A 27 15.24 8.85 2.77
C LEU A 27 15.69 10.32 2.73
N ARG A 28 15.03 11.16 1.93
CA ARG A 28 15.31 12.61 1.85
C ARG A 28 15.14 13.35 3.17
N ARG A 29 14.31 12.83 4.07
CA ARG A 29 14.09 13.39 5.41
C ARG A 29 14.89 12.65 6.50
N GLU A 30 15.91 11.90 6.09
CA GLU A 30 16.87 11.21 6.99
C GLU A 30 16.20 10.21 7.95
N VAL A 31 15.13 9.55 7.48
CA VAL A 31 14.42 8.52 8.23
C VAL A 31 14.75 7.14 7.67
N THR A 32 14.93 6.15 8.55
CA THR A 32 15.17 4.76 8.14
C THR A 32 13.89 4.12 7.61
N TRP A 33 14.01 3.04 6.84
CA TRP A 33 12.84 2.32 6.30
C TRP A 33 12.32 1.21 7.23
N ALA A 34 12.30 1.45 8.55
CA ALA A 34 11.81 0.49 9.53
C ALA A 34 10.27 0.47 9.57
N ASP A 35 9.66 -0.71 9.36
CA ASP A 35 8.20 -0.97 9.44
C ASP A 35 7.34 0.03 8.66
N HIS A 36 7.82 0.48 7.48
CA HIS A 36 7.18 1.53 6.68
C HIS A 36 6.94 2.85 7.45
N GLN A 37 7.50 3.01 8.64
CA GLN A 37 7.28 4.12 9.57
C GLN A 37 5.81 4.35 9.97
N LEU A 38 4.92 3.39 9.72
CA LEU A 38 3.46 3.54 9.86
C LEU A 38 3.03 3.65 11.33
N MET A 39 3.71 2.94 12.22
CA MET A 39 3.42 2.93 13.66
C MET A 39 4.39 3.81 14.44
N SER A 40 5.66 3.84 14.05
CA SER A 40 6.73 4.58 14.74
C SER A 40 6.69 6.08 14.46
N ARG A 41 6.34 6.49 13.24
CA ARG A 41 6.32 7.91 12.82
C ARG A 41 5.10 8.21 11.93
N PRO A 42 3.86 8.02 12.41
CA PRO A 42 2.66 8.23 11.62
C PRO A 42 2.51 9.68 11.10
N GLU A 43 2.89 10.69 11.90
CA GLU A 43 2.87 12.10 11.48
C GLU A 43 3.74 12.38 10.26
N PHE A 44 4.88 11.70 10.21
CA PHE A 44 5.84 11.83 9.13
C PHE A 44 5.27 11.29 7.81
N VAL A 45 4.64 10.11 7.86
CA VAL A 45 3.98 9.51 6.70
C VAL A 45 2.81 10.40 6.23
N ARG A 46 2.01 10.94 7.16
CA ARG A 46 0.96 11.93 6.83
C ARG A 46 1.50 13.14 6.10
N THR A 47 2.65 13.67 6.55
CA THR A 47 3.29 14.84 5.94
C THR A 47 3.69 14.54 4.49
N ILE A 48 4.26 13.37 4.20
CA ILE A 48 4.60 12.98 2.82
C ILE A 48 3.35 12.97 1.91
N HIS A 49 2.25 12.39 2.38
CA HIS A 49 0.99 12.41 1.62
C HIS A 49 0.46 13.84 1.44
N ALA A 50 0.49 14.66 2.49
CA ALA A 50 0.04 16.05 2.43
C ALA A 50 0.89 16.87 1.45
N ASP A 51 2.20 16.64 1.39
CA ASP A 51 3.11 17.30 0.44
C ASP A 51 2.71 16.98 -1.01
N TYR A 52 2.41 15.72 -1.33
CA TYR A 52 1.93 15.34 -2.66
C TYR A 52 0.56 15.92 -2.99
N ILE A 53 -0.37 15.94 -2.04
CA ILE A 53 -1.68 16.58 -2.22
C ILE A 53 -1.52 18.07 -2.52
N ASN A 54 -0.68 18.77 -1.75
CA ASN A 54 -0.41 20.19 -1.94
C ASN A 54 0.34 20.48 -3.26
N ALA A 55 1.14 19.52 -3.75
CA ALA A 55 1.78 19.59 -5.06
C ALA A 55 0.81 19.35 -6.23
N GLY A 56 -0.43 18.93 -5.96
CA GLY A 56 -1.48 18.75 -6.96
C GLY A 56 -1.76 17.31 -7.37
N ALA A 57 -1.32 16.32 -6.58
CA ALA A 57 -1.72 14.93 -6.79
C ALA A 57 -3.24 14.78 -6.63
N GLU A 58 -3.87 14.10 -7.59
CA GLU A 58 -5.30 13.78 -7.58
C GLU A 58 -5.55 12.37 -7.03
N ILE A 59 -4.53 11.51 -7.06
CA ILE A 59 -4.49 10.21 -6.42
C ILE A 59 -3.19 10.13 -5.62
N ILE A 60 -3.29 9.76 -4.35
CA ILE A 60 -2.13 9.37 -3.54
C ILE A 60 -2.13 7.86 -3.32
N SER A 61 -0.95 7.27 -3.34
CA SER A 61 -0.72 5.86 -3.03
C SER A 61 -0.44 5.69 -1.53
N THR A 62 -0.86 4.57 -0.95
CA THR A 62 -0.53 4.25 0.45
C THR A 62 0.90 3.76 0.57
N ASN A 63 1.54 3.95 1.73
CA ASN A 63 2.86 3.37 2.00
C ASN A 63 2.77 1.86 2.33
N SER A 64 2.30 1.05 1.37
CA SER A 64 2.00 -0.37 1.57
C SER A 64 2.50 -1.32 0.49
N PHE A 65 3.33 -0.84 -0.43
CA PHE A 65 3.80 -1.54 -1.63
C PHE A 65 4.02 -3.06 -1.47
N GLN A 66 4.80 -3.50 -0.46
CA GLN A 66 5.11 -4.92 -0.20
C GLN A 66 4.62 -5.39 1.19
N LEU A 67 3.52 -4.82 1.70
CA LEU A 67 2.94 -5.21 2.98
C LEU A 67 1.99 -6.41 2.84
N CYS A 68 2.53 -7.61 2.98
CA CYS A 68 1.76 -8.85 3.07
C CYS A 68 2.35 -9.78 4.15
N ARG A 69 1.60 -10.82 4.52
CA ARG A 69 2.08 -11.82 5.52
C ARG A 69 3.35 -12.51 5.05
N ARG A 70 3.47 -12.86 3.76
CA ARG A 70 4.66 -13.48 3.17
C ARG A 70 5.92 -12.64 3.36
N ALA A 71 5.83 -11.33 3.08
CA ALA A 71 6.96 -10.42 3.28
C ALA A 71 7.50 -10.47 4.71
N LEU A 72 6.62 -10.57 5.72
CA LEU A 72 7.02 -10.71 7.12
C LEU A 72 7.52 -12.12 7.46
N PHE A 73 6.86 -13.15 6.93
CA PHE A 73 7.13 -14.55 7.30
C PHE A 73 8.41 -15.09 6.64
N ASN A 74 8.78 -14.57 5.48
CA ASN A 74 9.99 -14.97 4.76
C ASN A 74 11.30 -14.57 5.47
N HIS A 75 11.22 -13.75 6.54
CA HIS A 75 12.36 -13.49 7.42
C HIS A 75 12.69 -14.68 8.35
N PHE A 76 11.82 -15.68 8.44
CA PHE A 76 12.02 -16.86 9.28
C PHE A 76 12.39 -18.06 8.41
N ARG A 77 13.30 -18.90 8.93
CA ARG A 77 13.68 -20.16 8.27
C ARG A 77 12.48 -21.07 7.96
N ASP A 78 11.55 -21.19 8.91
CA ASP A 78 10.36 -22.03 8.82
C ASP A 78 9.30 -21.59 9.85
N GLU A 79 8.12 -22.21 9.80
CA GLU A 79 7.00 -21.95 10.70
C GLU A 79 7.33 -22.26 12.18
N THR A 80 8.13 -23.29 12.45
CA THR A 80 8.54 -23.64 13.82
C THR A 80 9.42 -22.54 14.41
N HIS A 81 10.38 -22.05 13.65
CA HIS A 81 11.23 -20.93 14.01
C HIS A 81 10.41 -19.65 14.21
N ARG A 82 9.47 -19.36 13.29
CA ARG A 82 8.54 -18.22 13.42
C ARG A 82 7.75 -18.28 14.72
N ARG A 83 7.19 -19.44 15.08
CA ARG A 83 6.44 -19.59 16.34
C ARG A 83 7.31 -19.49 17.59
N HIS A 84 8.60 -19.83 17.48
CA HIS A 84 9.51 -19.79 18.61
C HIS A 84 10.02 -18.38 18.93
N ILE A 85 10.38 -17.60 17.89
CA ILE A 85 11.03 -16.29 18.08
C ILE A 85 10.22 -15.10 17.53
N GLY A 86 9.13 -15.35 16.81
CA GLY A 86 8.31 -14.30 16.23
C GLY A 86 7.59 -13.47 17.29
N ALA A 87 7.34 -12.21 16.96
CA ALA A 87 6.55 -11.34 17.82
C ALA A 87 5.10 -11.86 17.95
N GLY A 88 4.47 -11.64 19.10
CA GLY A 88 3.12 -12.16 19.38
C GLY A 88 2.03 -11.59 18.46
N ASP A 89 2.27 -10.44 17.84
CA ASP A 89 1.37 -9.78 16.89
C ASP A 89 1.62 -10.17 15.42
N LEU A 90 2.61 -11.04 15.14
CA LEU A 90 3.13 -11.26 13.79
C LEU A 90 2.07 -11.76 12.80
N ASP A 91 1.12 -12.59 13.24
CA ASP A 91 0.04 -13.10 12.39
C ASP A 91 -0.97 -12.02 11.97
N THR A 92 -1.10 -10.94 12.75
CA THR A 92 -2.01 -9.81 12.48
C THR A 92 -1.27 -8.53 12.08
N ARG A 93 0.06 -8.53 12.11
CA ARG A 93 0.88 -7.33 11.89
C ARG A 93 0.71 -6.78 10.48
N ALA A 94 0.70 -7.63 9.46
CA ALA A 94 0.54 -7.19 8.07
C ALA A 94 -0.79 -6.46 7.85
N SER A 95 -1.91 -7.04 8.31
CA SER A 95 -3.23 -6.41 8.19
C SER A 95 -3.35 -5.13 9.02
N THR A 96 -2.73 -5.09 10.21
CA THR A 96 -2.67 -3.88 11.03
C THR A 96 -1.92 -2.75 10.32
N LEU A 97 -0.75 -3.04 9.75
CA LEU A 97 0.04 -2.07 9.00
C LEU A 97 -0.67 -1.62 7.71
N LEU A 98 -1.27 -2.54 6.96
CA LEU A 98 -2.09 -2.23 5.77
C LEU A 98 -3.21 -1.24 6.12
N ALA A 99 -4.00 -1.55 7.14
CA ALA A 99 -5.09 -0.67 7.59
C ALA A 99 -4.55 0.69 8.04
N GLN A 100 -3.43 0.73 8.75
CA GLN A 100 -2.80 1.97 9.18
C GLN A 100 -2.32 2.81 8.00
N SER A 101 -1.73 2.19 6.97
CA SER A 101 -1.26 2.91 5.76
C SER A 101 -2.40 3.67 5.06
N VAL A 102 -3.58 3.05 4.96
CA VAL A 102 -4.78 3.68 4.39
C VAL A 102 -5.28 4.80 5.29
N LYS A 103 -5.37 4.57 6.61
CA LYS A 103 -5.82 5.58 7.57
C LYS A 103 -4.97 6.85 7.50
N LEU A 104 -3.65 6.72 7.46
CA LEU A 104 -2.73 7.87 7.38
C LEU A 104 -2.92 8.66 6.08
N ALA A 105 -3.10 7.98 4.93
CA ALA A 105 -3.37 8.65 3.67
C ALA A 105 -4.74 9.37 3.67
N VAL A 106 -5.78 8.74 4.24
CA VAL A 106 -7.10 9.34 4.41
C VAL A 106 -7.02 10.56 5.33
N GLU A 107 -6.35 10.46 6.48
CA GLU A 107 -6.17 11.58 7.41
C GLU A 107 -5.44 12.75 6.74
N ALA A 108 -4.36 12.49 5.99
CA ALA A 108 -3.66 13.52 5.24
C ALA A 108 -4.59 14.23 4.25
N ARG A 109 -5.40 13.47 3.49
CA ARG A 109 -6.44 14.03 2.61
C ARG A 109 -7.39 14.94 3.37
N GLU A 110 -7.99 14.47 4.47
CA GLU A 110 -8.99 15.25 5.23
C GLU A 110 -8.39 16.51 5.89
N GLN A 111 -7.10 16.48 6.24
CA GLN A 111 -6.39 17.62 6.83
C GLN A 111 -5.95 18.66 5.79
N THR A 112 -5.76 18.26 4.54
CA THR A 112 -5.41 19.17 3.45
C THR A 112 -6.61 19.93 2.90
N LYS A 113 -6.40 21.21 2.54
CA LYS A 113 -7.43 22.04 1.89
C LYS A 113 -7.34 21.94 0.37
N ALA A 114 -7.31 20.72 -0.16
CA ALA A 114 -7.27 20.49 -1.60
C ALA A 114 -8.54 21.03 -2.27
N LYS A 115 -8.39 21.65 -3.46
CA LYS A 115 -9.52 22.19 -4.23
C LYS A 115 -10.49 21.11 -4.70
N GLN A 116 -9.99 19.89 -4.87
CA GLN A 116 -10.75 18.71 -5.26
C GLN A 116 -10.42 17.58 -4.30
N ARG A 117 -11.36 16.65 -4.12
CA ARG A 117 -11.18 15.50 -3.24
C ARG A 117 -10.18 14.52 -3.88
N VAL A 118 -9.03 14.34 -3.25
CA VAL A 118 -7.98 13.39 -3.68
C VAL A 118 -8.44 11.95 -3.42
N ALA A 119 -8.18 11.03 -4.34
CA ALA A 119 -8.44 9.61 -4.12
C ALA A 119 -7.27 8.93 -3.40
N VAL A 120 -7.57 7.99 -2.50
CA VAL A 120 -6.56 7.16 -1.83
C VAL A 120 -6.51 5.80 -2.53
N ALA A 121 -5.36 5.48 -3.13
CA ALA A 121 -5.09 4.20 -3.76
C ALA A 121 -4.26 3.30 -2.84
N ALA A 122 -4.78 2.11 -2.54
CA ALA A 122 -3.99 1.10 -1.86
C ALA A 122 -2.91 0.56 -2.80
N ALA A 123 -1.65 0.88 -2.53
CA ALA A 123 -0.49 0.38 -3.25
C ALA A 123 -0.26 -1.10 -2.91
N VAL A 124 -0.33 -1.97 -3.92
CA VAL A 124 -0.15 -3.41 -3.75
C VAL A 124 0.71 -3.95 -4.89
N THR A 125 1.76 -4.70 -4.56
CA THR A 125 2.63 -5.39 -5.53
C THR A 125 2.42 -6.91 -5.56
N THR A 126 3.31 -7.62 -6.24
CA THR A 126 3.48 -9.08 -6.17
C THR A 126 3.60 -9.57 -4.71
N LEU A 127 3.06 -10.74 -4.39
CA LEU A 127 3.05 -11.30 -3.03
C LEU A 127 4.43 -11.71 -2.53
N GLU A 128 5.33 -12.08 -3.45
CA GLU A 128 6.72 -12.43 -3.18
C GLU A 128 7.63 -11.25 -3.59
N TRP A 129 8.74 -11.51 -4.28
CA TRP A 129 9.66 -10.46 -4.72
C TRP A 129 9.34 -10.02 -6.15
N CYS A 130 9.13 -8.72 -6.35
CA CYS A 130 8.83 -8.13 -7.67
C CYS A 130 9.96 -8.25 -8.71
N PHE A 131 11.15 -8.75 -8.32
CA PHE A 131 12.25 -9.11 -9.21
C PHE A 131 12.45 -10.63 -9.40
N ARG A 132 11.56 -11.45 -8.82
CA ARG A 132 11.61 -12.92 -8.87
C ARG A 132 10.23 -13.49 -9.21
N PRO A 133 9.77 -13.34 -10.47
CA PRO A 133 8.47 -13.85 -10.89
C PRO A 133 8.36 -15.37 -10.77
N ASP A 134 9.50 -16.07 -10.74
CA ASP A 134 9.58 -17.51 -10.50
C ASP A 134 9.18 -17.94 -9.08
N LEU A 135 9.12 -16.99 -8.14
CA LEU A 135 8.63 -17.24 -6.78
C LEU A 135 7.13 -17.04 -6.63
N ALA A 136 6.42 -16.60 -7.68
CA ALA A 136 4.98 -16.35 -7.61
C ALA A 136 4.24 -17.56 -7.01
N PRO A 137 3.38 -17.35 -6.00
CA PRO A 137 2.69 -18.46 -5.35
C PRO A 137 1.70 -19.11 -6.31
N SER A 138 1.18 -20.29 -5.93
CA SER A 138 0.12 -20.92 -6.71
C SER A 138 -1.11 -20.02 -6.76
N ASP A 139 -1.83 -20.14 -7.85
CA ASP A 139 -3.13 -19.53 -8.14
C ASP A 139 -4.11 -19.47 -6.95
N ALA A 140 -4.25 -20.59 -6.23
CA ALA A 140 -5.15 -20.68 -5.09
C ALA A 140 -4.64 -19.89 -3.86
N GLN A 141 -3.33 -19.90 -3.63
CA GLN A 141 -2.69 -19.12 -2.57
C GLN A 141 -2.77 -17.63 -2.88
N ALA A 142 -2.42 -17.24 -4.11
CA ALA A 142 -2.50 -15.86 -4.57
C ALA A 142 -3.90 -15.27 -4.39
N ARG A 143 -4.95 -15.97 -4.85
CA ARG A 143 -6.35 -15.52 -4.66
C ARG A 143 -6.74 -15.34 -3.19
N THR A 144 -6.24 -16.20 -2.32
CA THR A 144 -6.56 -16.15 -0.89
C THR A 144 -5.91 -14.93 -0.24
N GLU A 145 -4.63 -14.70 -0.55
CA GLU A 145 -3.83 -13.64 0.08
C GLU A 145 -4.16 -12.26 -0.49
N TYR A 146 -4.36 -12.12 -1.81
CA TYR A 146 -4.85 -10.86 -2.37
C TYR A 146 -6.24 -10.48 -1.84
N ARG A 147 -7.12 -11.46 -1.65
CA ARG A 147 -8.43 -11.21 -1.02
C ARG A 147 -8.29 -10.68 0.40
N GLU A 148 -7.37 -11.22 1.19
CA GLU A 148 -7.06 -10.71 2.52
C GLU A 148 -6.60 -9.24 2.46
N ILE A 149 -5.62 -8.94 1.60
CA ILE A 149 -5.08 -7.58 1.43
C ILE A 149 -6.19 -6.61 1.00
N PHE A 150 -6.94 -6.96 -0.05
CA PHE A 150 -7.99 -6.11 -0.61
C PHE A 150 -9.13 -5.87 0.37
N GLN A 151 -9.51 -6.88 1.14
CA GLN A 151 -10.53 -6.72 2.17
C GLN A 151 -10.07 -5.74 3.25
N VAL A 152 -8.83 -5.86 3.73
CA VAL A 152 -8.27 -4.96 4.74
C VAL A 152 -8.22 -3.51 4.25
N VAL A 153 -7.68 -3.26 3.05
CA VAL A 153 -7.54 -1.88 2.54
C VAL A 153 -8.90 -1.27 2.18
N LYS A 154 -9.85 -2.08 1.70
CA LYS A 154 -11.23 -1.66 1.49
C LYS A 154 -11.90 -1.24 2.79
N ASP A 155 -11.81 -2.07 3.82
CA ASP A 155 -12.44 -1.79 5.11
C ASP A 155 -11.78 -0.59 5.82
N ALA A 156 -10.49 -0.35 5.56
CA ALA A 156 -9.79 0.83 6.05
C ALA A 156 -10.13 2.12 5.29
N GLY A 157 -10.82 2.04 4.14
CA GLY A 157 -11.35 3.20 3.42
C GLY A 157 -10.56 3.62 2.17
N ALA A 158 -9.79 2.73 1.56
CA ALA A 158 -9.18 3.00 0.26
C ALA A 158 -10.26 3.19 -0.83
N ASP A 159 -10.05 4.16 -1.73
CA ASP A 159 -10.99 4.45 -2.83
C ASP A 159 -10.78 3.49 -4.02
N LEU A 160 -9.56 3.01 -4.22
CA LEU A 160 -9.17 2.04 -5.24
C LEU A 160 -7.93 1.24 -4.80
N VAL A 161 -7.63 0.18 -5.54
CA VAL A 161 -6.36 -0.56 -5.44
C VAL A 161 -5.51 -0.22 -6.66
N LEU A 162 -4.25 0.14 -6.41
CA LEU A 162 -3.22 0.29 -7.44
C LEU A 162 -2.34 -0.94 -7.40
N LEU A 163 -2.58 -1.87 -8.33
CA LEU A 163 -1.66 -2.97 -8.59
C LEU A 163 -0.45 -2.44 -9.36
N GLU A 164 0.69 -2.37 -8.69
CA GLU A 164 1.91 -1.78 -9.23
C GLU A 164 3.12 -2.71 -9.13
N THR A 165 4.01 -2.61 -10.11
CA THR A 165 5.23 -3.45 -10.21
C THR A 165 4.94 -4.96 -10.10
N VAL A 166 3.77 -5.39 -10.61
CA VAL A 166 3.45 -6.81 -10.74
C VAL A 166 4.24 -7.38 -11.91
N ASN A 167 5.05 -8.39 -11.66
CA ASN A 167 6.05 -8.90 -12.60
C ASN A 167 5.60 -10.17 -13.35
N SER A 168 4.39 -10.65 -13.09
CA SER A 168 3.83 -11.87 -13.64
C SER A 168 2.42 -11.61 -14.15
N ILE A 169 2.16 -11.95 -15.42
CA ILE A 169 0.81 -11.88 -16.00
C ILE A 169 -0.14 -12.82 -15.26
N HIS A 170 0.37 -13.97 -14.80
CA HIS A 170 -0.41 -14.95 -14.08
C HIS A 170 -0.88 -14.40 -12.73
N GLU A 171 0.04 -13.78 -11.97
CA GLU A 171 -0.29 -13.17 -10.68
C GLU A 171 -1.22 -11.95 -10.87
N ALA A 172 -0.94 -11.12 -11.88
CA ALA A 172 -1.79 -9.96 -12.23
C ALA A 172 -3.22 -10.34 -12.61
N ALA A 173 -3.41 -11.47 -13.30
CA ALA A 173 -4.75 -11.98 -13.65
C ALA A 173 -5.46 -12.65 -12.46
N THR A 174 -4.70 -13.03 -11.42
CA THR A 174 -5.19 -13.78 -10.27
C THR A 174 -5.60 -12.89 -9.11
N ALA A 175 -4.89 -11.77 -8.93
CA ALA A 175 -5.21 -10.70 -8.01
C ALA A 175 -6.60 -10.13 -8.29
#